data_AF-A0A1H3USY6-F1
#
_entry.id   AF-A0A1H3USY6-F1
#
_cell.length_a   1.000
_cell.length_b   1.000
_cell.length_c   1.000
_cell.angle_alpha   90.00
_cell.angle_beta   90.00
_cell.angle_gamma   90.00
#
_symmetry.space_group_name_H-M   'P 1'
#
loop_
_entity.id
_entity.type
_entity.pdbx_description
1 polymer ?
#
loop_
_entity_poly.entity_id
_entity_poly.type
_entity_poly.pdbx_seq_one_letter_code
_entity_poly.pdbx_strand_id
1 'polypeptide(L)'
;MTTEPTPALQIDDPLTVPASLLPDVLEMVQANRDGDYYQFTLGAELDGSMYCSAFTHWVGWTDDTMRYEIREPSLVVGVAAFEQLYYIDQPALVVEGARQFAVWNVLGGHGIVERATAEELMQDRLVPAACSQAPTGSGFVVRSGCSSQELQYAPTAKLRMEVLTRDGFRCRACGRSPNDHVDLELHVHHIRPWGMGGLTHPLNLITLCNTCHRGLPARNGPDHYVRAFHDLVPRNTAGPEVERGAIQYRDAVLRYRECVVRRLAE
;
A
#
# COMPACT_ATOMS: atom_id res chain seq x y z
N MET A 1 -30.57 -21.97 16.33
CA MET A 1 -29.51 -21.17 15.71
C MET A 1 -29.42 -19.88 16.50
N THR A 2 -28.57 -19.89 17.51
CA THR A 2 -28.28 -18.73 18.36
C THR A 2 -27.29 -17.86 17.60
N THR A 3 -27.71 -16.65 17.24
CA THR A 3 -26.82 -15.60 16.74
C THR A 3 -25.81 -15.27 17.84
N GLU A 4 -24.53 -15.57 17.62
CA GLU A 4 -23.48 -15.06 18.49
C GLU A 4 -23.47 -13.53 18.41
N PRO A 5 -23.30 -12.82 19.55
CA PRO A 5 -23.19 -11.38 19.54
C PRO A 5 -21.90 -10.98 18.80
N THR A 6 -22.01 -9.99 17.92
CA THR A 6 -20.88 -9.29 17.30
C THR A 6 -19.84 -8.95 18.37
N PRO A 7 -18.53 -9.22 18.18
CA PRO A 7 -17.53 -8.95 19.20
C PRO A 7 -17.57 -7.46 19.54
N ALA A 8 -17.78 -7.13 20.83
CA ALA A 8 -17.72 -5.77 21.31
C ALA A 8 -16.30 -5.22 21.04
N LEU A 9 -16.23 -4.13 20.27
CA LEU A 9 -15.01 -3.41 19.94
C LEU A 9 -14.28 -3.04 21.25
N GLN A 10 -13.18 -3.70 21.58
CA GLN A 10 -12.34 -3.31 22.72
C GLN A 10 -11.50 -2.11 22.31
N ILE A 11 -11.93 -0.91 22.74
CA ILE A 11 -11.27 0.37 22.49
C ILE A 11 -10.15 0.53 23.53
N ASP A 12 -9.10 -0.26 23.44
CA ASP A 12 -7.86 -0.05 24.20
C ASP A 12 -6.67 -0.03 23.22
N ASP A 13 -6.65 0.95 22.31
CA ASP A 13 -5.60 1.14 21.31
C ASP A 13 -5.13 2.62 21.28
N PRO A 14 -3.82 2.91 21.13
CA PRO A 14 -3.24 4.26 20.95
C PRO A 14 -3.88 5.14 19.86
N LEU A 15 -4.84 4.61 19.10
CA LEU A 15 -5.83 5.32 18.30
C LEU A 15 -6.97 5.96 19.12
N THR A 16 -6.75 6.50 20.33
CA THR A 16 -7.84 7.04 21.17
C THR A 16 -8.65 8.09 20.41
N VAL A 17 -9.83 7.66 19.94
CA VAL A 17 -10.81 8.55 19.31
C VAL A 17 -11.15 9.58 20.39
N PRO A 18 -11.02 10.89 20.12
CA PRO A 18 -11.40 11.90 21.08
C PRO A 18 -12.81 11.63 21.57
N ALA A 19 -13.06 11.71 22.89
CA ALA A 19 -14.37 11.40 23.46
C ALA A 19 -15.51 12.19 22.79
N SER A 20 -15.21 13.41 22.30
CA SER A 20 -16.13 14.25 21.55
C SER A 20 -16.53 13.70 20.17
N LEU A 21 -15.70 12.86 19.56
CA LEU A 21 -15.95 12.22 18.26
C LEU A 21 -16.48 10.79 18.40
N LEU A 22 -16.48 10.22 19.61
CA LEU A 22 -16.90 8.84 19.83
C LEU A 22 -18.36 8.57 19.37
N PRO A 23 -19.34 9.46 19.60
CA PRO A 23 -20.69 9.26 19.08
C PRO A 23 -20.73 9.14 17.54
N ASP A 24 -20.01 10.03 16.85
CA ASP A 24 -19.90 10.02 15.38
C ASP A 24 -19.23 8.73 14.90
N VAL A 25 -18.14 8.32 15.54
CA VAL A 25 -17.43 7.08 15.16
C VAL A 25 -18.29 5.83 15.39
N LEU A 26 -19.04 5.77 16.50
CA LEU A 26 -19.94 4.64 16.75
C LEU A 26 -21.03 4.54 15.68
N GLU A 27 -21.60 5.69 15.28
CA GLU A 27 -22.56 5.76 14.18
C GLU A 27 -21.94 5.26 12.87
N MET A 28 -20.74 5.74 12.52
CA MET A 28 -20.01 5.34 11.30
C MET A 28 -19.62 3.85 11.28
N VAL A 29 -19.35 3.25 12.44
CA VAL A 29 -19.06 1.80 12.56
C VAL A 29 -20.34 0.97 12.50
N GLN A 30 -21.49 1.51 12.90
CA GLN A 30 -22.77 0.81 12.93
C GLN A 30 -23.66 1.09 11.72
N ALA A 31 -23.26 2.02 10.86
CA ALA A 31 -24.01 2.45 9.68
C ALA A 31 -24.45 1.28 8.80
N ASN A 32 -25.61 1.44 8.15
CA ASN A 32 -25.99 0.55 7.06
C ASN A 32 -24.94 0.66 5.94
N ARG A 33 -24.73 -0.42 5.21
CA ARG A 33 -23.72 -0.52 4.14
C ARG A 33 -24.33 -1.00 2.83
N ASP A 34 -25.65 -0.85 2.72
CA ASP A 34 -26.40 -1.15 1.50
C ASP A 34 -26.15 -0.07 0.46
N GLY A 35 -25.61 -0.46 -0.69
CA GLY A 35 -25.40 0.44 -1.82
C GLY A 35 -23.95 0.50 -2.30
N ASP A 36 -23.70 1.52 -3.12
CA ASP A 36 -22.42 1.74 -3.79
C ASP A 36 -21.56 2.72 -3.01
N TYR A 37 -20.34 2.29 -2.70
CA TYR A 37 -19.35 3.08 -1.96
C TYR A 37 -18.05 3.13 -2.73
N TYR A 38 -17.18 4.08 -2.41
CA TYR A 38 -15.76 4.02 -2.74
C TYR A 38 -14.97 3.61 -1.50
N GLN A 39 -13.90 2.86 -1.70
CA GLN A 39 -12.95 2.56 -0.62
C GLN A 39 -11.72 3.43 -0.76
N PHE A 40 -11.46 4.28 0.24
CA PHE A 40 -10.28 5.12 0.34
C PHE A 40 -9.46 4.78 1.58
N THR A 41 -8.17 5.15 1.58
CA THR A 41 -7.30 5.06 2.75
C THR A 41 -6.53 6.34 2.91
N LEU A 42 -6.60 6.92 4.11
CA LEU A 42 -5.79 8.07 4.50
C LEU A 42 -4.69 7.61 5.45
N GLY A 43 -3.44 7.97 5.14
CA GLY A 43 -2.28 7.58 5.93
C GLY A 43 -1.11 8.53 5.73
N ALA A 44 -0.03 8.30 6.46
CA ALA A 44 1.22 9.03 6.26
C ALA A 44 2.45 8.11 6.22
N GLU A 45 3.39 8.47 5.36
CA GLU A 45 4.68 7.82 5.25
C GLU A 45 5.59 8.17 6.43
N LEU A 46 6.74 7.50 6.53
CA LEU A 46 7.71 7.74 7.60
C LEU A 46 8.30 9.15 7.59
N ASP A 47 8.31 9.83 6.43
CA ASP A 47 8.76 11.21 6.29
C ASP A 47 7.67 12.25 6.64
N GLY A 48 6.46 11.79 7.01
CA GLY A 48 5.32 12.64 7.34
C GLY A 48 4.53 13.12 6.12
N SER A 49 4.87 12.69 4.90
CA SER A 49 4.03 12.93 3.73
C SER A 49 2.71 12.18 3.87
N MET A 50 1.60 12.91 3.78
CA MET A 50 0.26 12.35 3.86
C MET A 50 -0.19 11.86 2.48
N TYR A 51 -0.86 10.72 2.43
CA TYR A 51 -1.41 10.15 1.22
C TYR A 51 -2.91 9.86 1.33
N CYS A 52 -3.55 9.79 0.17
CA CYS A 52 -4.88 9.21 -0.02
C CYS A 52 -4.78 8.17 -1.14
N SER A 53 -5.08 6.92 -0.83
CA SER A 53 -5.18 5.85 -1.83
C SER A 53 -6.63 5.39 -1.98
N ALA A 54 -6.94 4.72 -3.09
CA ALA A 54 -8.27 4.20 -3.39
C ALA A 54 -8.19 2.74 -3.84
N PHE A 55 -9.26 1.99 -3.61
CA PHE A 55 -9.51 0.77 -4.38
C PHE A 55 -9.87 1.18 -5.81
N THR A 56 -9.22 0.58 -6.80
CA THR A 56 -9.28 1.03 -8.20
C THR A 56 -9.48 -0.13 -9.15
N HIS A 57 -9.96 0.17 -10.35
CA HIS A 57 -10.00 -0.76 -11.48
C HIS A 57 -9.17 -0.21 -12.64
N TRP A 58 -8.82 -1.12 -13.56
CA TRP A 58 -8.10 -0.78 -14.77
C TRP A 58 -9.06 -0.15 -15.79
N VAL A 59 -8.64 0.94 -16.43
CA VAL A 59 -9.42 1.62 -17.49
C VAL A 59 -8.64 1.84 -18.78
N GLY A 60 -7.33 1.55 -18.80
CA GLY A 60 -6.53 1.68 -20.00
C GLY A 60 -5.02 1.55 -19.77
N TRP A 61 -4.26 1.72 -20.84
CA TRP A 61 -2.80 1.83 -20.79
C TRP A 61 -2.39 3.26 -21.13
N THR A 62 -1.25 3.71 -20.60
CA THR A 62 -0.72 5.05 -20.95
C THR A 62 -0.27 5.16 -22.40
N ASP A 63 0.08 4.03 -23.01
CA ASP A 63 0.60 3.89 -24.37
C ASP A 63 0.59 2.41 -24.81
N ASP A 64 0.94 2.17 -26.08
CA ASP A 64 0.94 0.83 -26.69
C ASP A 64 2.02 -0.11 -26.13
N THR A 65 2.98 0.40 -25.33
CA THR A 65 3.95 -0.47 -24.64
C THR A 65 3.33 -1.20 -23.46
N MET A 66 2.10 -0.83 -23.06
CA MET A 66 1.34 -1.45 -21.98
C MET A 66 2.14 -1.53 -20.68
N ARG A 67 2.97 -0.52 -20.45
CA ARG A 67 3.90 -0.51 -19.32
C ARG A 67 3.24 0.02 -18.04
N TYR A 68 2.36 1.00 -18.18
CA TYR A 68 1.68 1.63 -17.06
C TYR A 68 0.18 1.63 -17.28
N GLU A 69 -0.52 1.19 -16.25
CA GLU A 69 -1.98 1.14 -16.23
C GLU A 69 -2.53 2.53 -15.91
N ILE A 70 -3.60 2.92 -16.59
CA ILE A 70 -4.49 3.98 -16.14
C ILE A 70 -5.55 3.32 -15.26
N ARG A 71 -5.72 3.84 -14.05
CA ARG A 71 -6.66 3.31 -13.06
C ARG A 71 -7.48 4.42 -12.46
N GLU A 72 -8.73 4.13 -12.15
CA GLU A 72 -9.64 5.06 -11.49
C GLU A 72 -10.29 4.41 -10.26
N PRO A 73 -10.74 5.20 -9.27
CA PRO A 73 -11.47 4.67 -8.11
C PRO A 73 -12.69 3.86 -8.52
N SER A 74 -12.85 2.68 -7.93
CA SER A 74 -13.99 1.81 -8.20
C SER A 74 -15.08 1.97 -7.16
N LEU A 75 -16.33 1.84 -7.61
CA LEU A 75 -17.42 1.50 -6.72
C LEU A 75 -17.21 0.08 -6.18
N VAL A 76 -17.51 -0.09 -4.90
CA VAL A 76 -17.47 -1.34 -4.14
C VAL A 76 -18.81 -1.54 -3.43
N VAL A 77 -19.16 -2.81 -3.18
CA VAL A 77 -20.28 -3.15 -2.31
C VAL A 77 -19.86 -2.89 -0.86
N GLY A 78 -20.55 -1.98 -0.19
CA GLY A 78 -20.14 -1.48 1.14
C GLY A 78 -19.93 -2.59 2.17
N VAL A 79 -20.87 -3.53 2.28
CA VAL A 79 -20.78 -4.68 3.20
C VAL A 79 -19.52 -5.52 2.94
N ALA A 80 -19.30 -5.93 1.69
CA ALA A 80 -18.18 -6.80 1.34
C ALA A 80 -16.82 -6.12 1.57
N ALA A 81 -16.69 -4.84 1.21
CA ALA A 81 -15.46 -4.09 1.43
C ALA A 81 -15.16 -3.91 2.92
N PHE A 82 -16.18 -3.60 3.73
CA PHE A 82 -16.04 -3.44 5.17
C PHE A 82 -15.64 -4.75 5.85
N GLU A 83 -16.30 -5.86 5.53
CA GLU A 83 -16.00 -7.19 6.09
C GLU A 83 -14.59 -7.67 5.70
N GLN A 84 -14.17 -7.43 4.46
CA GLN A 84 -12.82 -7.78 4.00
C GLN A 84 -11.75 -7.05 4.83
N LEU A 85 -11.94 -5.76 5.07
CA LEU A 85 -11.03 -4.92 5.85
C LEU A 85 -11.01 -5.34 7.33
N TYR A 86 -12.17 -5.68 7.89
CA TYR A 86 -12.28 -6.23 9.24
C TYR A 86 -11.54 -7.57 9.37
N TYR A 87 -11.66 -8.47 8.39
CA TYR A 87 -11.01 -9.77 8.39
C TYR A 87 -9.47 -9.69 8.41
N ILE A 88 -8.89 -8.62 7.85
CA ILE A 88 -7.44 -8.40 7.84
C ILE A 88 -6.96 -7.48 8.97
N ASP A 89 -7.80 -7.24 9.98
CA ASP A 89 -7.51 -6.37 11.14
C ASP A 89 -7.15 -4.93 10.76
N GLN A 90 -7.86 -4.39 9.77
CA GLN A 90 -7.72 -3.00 9.30
C GLN A 90 -9.09 -2.34 9.33
N PRO A 91 -9.59 -1.90 10.50
CA PRO A 91 -10.93 -1.36 10.63
C PRO A 91 -11.15 -0.11 9.76
N ALA A 92 -12.37 0.02 9.25
CA ALA A 92 -12.81 1.13 8.42
C ALA A 92 -13.97 1.89 9.07
N LEU A 93 -14.17 3.13 8.63
CA LEU A 93 -15.35 3.92 8.95
C LEU A 93 -16.24 4.05 7.71
N VAL A 94 -17.55 3.88 7.85
CA VAL A 94 -18.51 4.28 6.82
C VAL A 94 -18.62 5.79 6.86
N VAL A 95 -18.64 6.44 5.69
CA VAL A 95 -18.60 7.91 5.60
C VAL A 95 -19.75 8.40 4.73
N GLU A 96 -20.75 8.99 5.39
CA GLU A 96 -21.97 9.54 4.80
C GLU A 96 -22.15 11.01 5.21
N GLY A 97 -22.24 11.89 4.21
CA GLY A 97 -22.37 13.32 4.36
C GLY A 97 -21.11 14.03 4.89
N ALA A 98 -21.19 15.36 4.89
CA ALA A 98 -20.06 16.23 5.20
C ALA A 98 -19.52 16.08 6.64
N ARG A 99 -20.39 15.78 7.62
CA ARG A 99 -19.98 15.65 9.03
C ARG A 99 -19.09 14.43 9.23
N GLN A 100 -19.54 13.25 8.79
CA GLN A 100 -18.75 12.03 8.91
C GLN A 100 -17.49 12.12 8.05
N PHE A 101 -17.55 12.78 6.90
CA PHE A 101 -16.37 13.06 6.07
C PHE A 101 -15.31 13.87 6.82
N ALA A 102 -15.71 14.91 7.55
CA ALA A 102 -14.79 15.70 8.37
C ALA A 102 -14.18 14.86 9.51
N VAL A 103 -14.99 14.04 10.19
CA VAL A 103 -14.51 13.13 11.25
C VAL A 103 -13.48 12.15 10.69
N TRP A 104 -13.74 11.52 9.55
CA TRP A 104 -12.80 10.61 8.91
C TRP A 104 -11.51 11.31 8.47
N ASN A 105 -11.55 12.55 7.97
CA ASN A 105 -10.32 13.29 7.64
C ASN A 105 -9.49 13.68 8.88
N VAL A 106 -10.09 13.75 10.06
CA VAL A 106 -9.32 13.93 11.31
C VAL A 106 -8.66 12.63 11.75
N LEU A 107 -9.39 11.51 11.63
CA LEU A 107 -8.96 10.21 12.12
C LEU A 107 -8.06 9.44 11.14
N GLY A 108 -8.18 9.68 9.84
CA GLY A 108 -7.53 8.88 8.81
C GLY A 108 -8.00 7.42 8.77
N GLY A 109 -7.20 6.57 8.13
CA GLY A 109 -7.50 5.15 7.95
C GLY A 109 -8.45 4.88 6.78
N HIS A 110 -9.00 3.68 6.75
CA HIS A 110 -9.93 3.26 5.71
C HIS A 110 -11.29 3.96 5.84
N GLY A 111 -11.76 4.52 4.73
CA GLY A 111 -13.10 5.07 4.57
C GLY A 111 -13.86 4.26 3.54
N ILE A 112 -15.03 3.76 3.90
CA ILE A 112 -16.06 3.26 2.98
C ILE A 112 -16.99 4.44 2.74
N VAL A 113 -16.66 5.25 1.73
CA VAL A 113 -17.26 6.56 1.48
C VAL A 113 -18.43 6.40 0.52
N GLU A 114 -19.62 6.82 0.94
CA GLU A 114 -20.82 6.74 0.12
C GLU A 114 -20.60 7.45 -1.21
N ARG A 115 -21.09 6.88 -2.30
CA ARG A 115 -20.96 7.45 -3.65
C ARG A 115 -21.32 8.94 -3.69
N ALA A 116 -22.48 9.33 -3.18
CA ALA A 116 -22.92 10.72 -3.20
C ALA A 116 -21.95 11.64 -2.44
N THR A 117 -21.51 11.19 -1.27
CA THR A 117 -20.52 11.91 -0.44
C THR A 117 -19.17 12.06 -1.15
N ALA A 118 -18.68 11.02 -1.82
CA ALA A 118 -17.43 11.06 -2.57
C ALA A 118 -17.53 11.96 -3.82
N GLU A 119 -18.62 11.84 -4.58
CA GLU A 119 -18.89 12.67 -5.76
C GLU A 119 -19.09 14.15 -5.39
N GLU A 120 -19.55 14.46 -4.19
CA GLU A 120 -19.65 15.84 -3.69
C GLU A 120 -18.30 16.37 -3.21
N LEU A 121 -17.59 15.63 -2.35
CA LEU A 121 -16.49 16.16 -1.53
C LEU A 121 -15.09 15.72 -1.98
N MET A 122 -14.98 14.79 -2.93
CA MET A 122 -13.70 14.19 -3.38
C MET A 122 -13.55 14.14 -4.92
N GLN A 123 -14.19 15.06 -5.64
CA GLN A 123 -14.18 15.09 -7.12
C GLN A 123 -12.75 15.09 -7.70
N ASP A 124 -11.82 15.77 -7.04
CA ASP A 124 -10.41 15.83 -7.41
C ASP A 124 -9.69 14.47 -7.30
N ARG A 125 -10.25 13.54 -6.53
CA ARG A 125 -9.72 12.19 -6.28
C ARG A 125 -10.44 11.12 -7.10
N LEU A 126 -11.58 11.44 -7.69
CA LEU A 126 -12.37 10.55 -8.56
C LEU A 126 -11.94 10.67 -10.04
N VAL A 127 -10.64 10.75 -10.28
CA VAL A 127 -10.09 10.91 -11.63
C VAL A 127 -9.18 9.74 -12.00
N PRO A 128 -9.16 9.33 -13.29
CA PRO A 128 -8.20 8.35 -13.78
C PRO A 128 -6.76 8.85 -13.61
N ALA A 129 -5.87 7.96 -13.16
CA ALA A 129 -4.47 8.26 -12.96
C ALA A 129 -3.56 7.18 -13.54
N ALA A 130 -2.43 7.61 -14.11
CA ALA A 130 -1.37 6.70 -14.53
C ALA A 130 -0.71 6.10 -13.28
N CYS A 131 -0.70 4.78 -13.20
CA CYS A 131 -0.27 4.02 -12.04
C CYS A 131 0.90 3.09 -12.36
N SER A 132 1.74 2.86 -11.35
CA SER A 132 2.81 1.87 -11.37
C SER A 132 2.54 0.75 -10.37
N GLN A 133 3.24 -0.36 -10.60
CA GLN A 133 3.38 -1.47 -9.67
C GLN A 133 3.76 -0.99 -8.27
N ALA A 134 2.93 -1.17 -7.23
CA ALA A 134 3.37 -0.90 -5.86
C ALA A 134 4.60 -1.76 -5.55
N PRO A 135 5.67 -1.19 -4.96
CA PRO A 135 6.93 -1.91 -4.74
C PRO A 135 6.83 -3.17 -3.87
N THR A 136 5.77 -3.26 -3.06
CA THR A 136 5.48 -4.38 -2.17
C THR A 136 4.96 -5.63 -2.90
N GLY A 137 4.69 -5.55 -4.20
CA GLY A 137 4.19 -6.65 -5.02
C GLY A 137 2.67 -6.76 -5.04
N SER A 138 1.94 -5.84 -4.40
CA SER A 138 0.47 -5.83 -4.40
C SER A 138 -0.07 -4.41 -4.35
N GLY A 139 -1.07 -4.14 -5.20
CA GLY A 139 -1.66 -2.82 -5.35
C GLY A 139 -0.89 -1.91 -6.32
N PHE A 140 -1.25 -0.64 -6.30
CA PHE A 140 -0.80 0.36 -7.26
C PHE A 140 -0.45 1.66 -6.56
N VAL A 141 0.49 2.41 -7.15
CA VAL A 141 0.83 3.76 -6.73
C VAL A 141 0.66 4.72 -7.90
N VAL A 142 0.16 5.92 -7.61
CA VAL A 142 0.01 6.97 -8.62
C VAL A 142 1.38 7.51 -9.01
N ARG A 143 1.67 7.53 -10.31
CA ARG A 143 3.01 7.85 -10.83
C ARG A 143 3.46 9.28 -10.55
N SER A 144 2.53 10.24 -10.53
CA SER A 144 2.85 11.64 -10.19
C SER A 144 3.26 11.83 -8.74
N GLY A 145 2.94 10.89 -7.85
CA GLY A 145 3.39 10.87 -6.46
C GLY A 145 4.74 10.16 -6.25
N CYS A 146 5.29 9.49 -7.28
CA CYS A 146 6.57 8.80 -7.17
C CYS A 146 7.74 9.79 -7.30
N SER A 147 8.83 9.52 -6.59
CA SER A 147 10.06 10.29 -6.74
C SER A 147 10.69 10.09 -8.11
N SER A 148 11.47 11.08 -8.57
CA SER A 148 12.20 10.96 -9.84
C SER A 148 13.14 9.76 -9.87
N GLN A 149 13.71 9.38 -8.72
CA GLN A 149 14.60 8.23 -8.58
C GLN A 149 13.86 6.90 -8.81
N GLU A 150 12.64 6.75 -8.28
CA GLU A 150 11.82 5.56 -8.50
C GLU A 150 11.39 5.40 -9.97
N LEU A 151 11.28 6.53 -10.67
CA LEU A 151 10.90 6.62 -12.08
C LEU A 151 12.08 6.47 -13.06
N GLN A 152 13.29 6.18 -12.56
CA GLN A 152 14.45 5.84 -13.39
C GLN A 152 14.72 4.34 -13.41
N TYR A 153 15.17 3.80 -14.54
CA TYR A 153 15.50 2.37 -14.66
C TYR A 153 16.65 1.95 -13.75
N ALA A 154 17.74 2.73 -13.77
CA ALA A 154 18.94 2.39 -13.03
C ALA A 154 18.83 2.89 -11.58
N PRO A 155 19.05 2.02 -10.58
CA PRO A 155 19.17 2.49 -9.20
C PRO A 155 20.39 3.39 -9.04
N THR A 156 20.28 4.40 -8.19
CA THR A 156 21.45 5.21 -7.78
C THR A 156 22.48 4.34 -7.06
N ALA A 157 23.75 4.77 -7.02
CA ALA A 157 24.78 4.06 -6.28
C ALA A 157 24.43 3.90 -4.79
N LYS A 158 23.78 4.91 -4.20
CA LYS A 158 23.27 4.88 -2.82
C LYS A 158 22.21 3.79 -2.64
N LEU A 159 21.17 3.80 -3.48
CA LEU A 159 20.10 2.79 -3.41
C LEU A 159 20.64 1.38 -3.68
N ARG A 160 21.57 1.22 -4.61
CA ARG A 160 22.25 -0.05 -4.86
C ARG A 160 22.96 -0.56 -3.61
N MET A 161 23.73 0.31 -2.93
CA MET A 161 24.44 -0.06 -1.70
C MET A 161 23.48 -0.39 -0.56
N GLU A 162 22.38 0.35 -0.44
CA GLU A 162 21.32 0.08 0.54
C GLU A 162 20.73 -1.32 0.37
N VAL A 163 20.37 -1.69 -0.86
CA VAL A 163 19.83 -3.03 -1.18
C VAL A 163 20.85 -4.13 -0.89
N LEU A 164 22.12 -3.94 -1.28
CA LEU A 164 23.19 -4.90 -0.98
C LEU A 164 23.42 -5.07 0.53
N THR A 165 23.39 -3.98 1.28
CA THR A 165 23.58 -3.98 2.73
C THR A 165 22.42 -4.67 3.44
N ARG A 166 21.18 -4.34 3.07
CA ARG A 166 19.96 -5.00 3.56
C ARG A 166 20.02 -6.50 3.33
N ASP A 167 20.50 -6.91 2.17
CA ASP A 167 20.60 -8.31 1.78
C ASP A 167 21.84 -9.03 2.33
N GLY A 168 22.66 -8.33 3.13
CA GLY A 168 23.84 -8.89 3.79
C GLY A 168 24.97 -9.26 2.83
N PHE A 169 25.07 -8.58 1.68
CA PHE A 169 26.01 -8.90 0.60
C PHE A 169 25.95 -10.38 0.19
N ARG A 170 24.73 -10.92 0.13
CA ARG A 170 24.43 -12.31 -0.25
C ARG A 170 23.35 -12.36 -1.32
N CYS A 171 23.45 -13.34 -2.21
CA CYS A 171 22.36 -13.68 -3.10
C CYS A 171 21.15 -14.11 -2.27
N ARG A 172 20.02 -13.42 -2.41
CA ARG A 172 18.80 -13.76 -1.66
C ARG A 172 18.16 -15.06 -2.11
N ALA A 173 18.44 -15.52 -3.33
CA ALA A 173 17.92 -16.79 -3.85
C ALA A 173 18.73 -18.02 -3.39
N CYS A 174 20.06 -17.94 -3.32
CA CYS A 174 20.91 -19.11 -3.03
C CYS A 174 21.85 -18.96 -1.82
N GLY A 175 21.89 -17.80 -1.16
CA GLY A 175 22.67 -17.53 0.04
C GLY A 175 24.17 -17.27 -0.15
N ARG A 176 24.73 -17.54 -1.35
CA ARG A 176 26.16 -17.35 -1.65
C ARG A 176 26.59 -15.88 -1.57
N SER A 177 27.83 -15.65 -1.15
CA SER A 177 28.45 -14.32 -1.01
C SER A 177 29.81 -14.26 -1.74
N PRO A 178 30.23 -13.08 -2.25
CA PRO A 178 31.59 -12.86 -2.72
C PRO A 178 32.66 -13.09 -1.64
N ASN A 179 32.29 -13.02 -0.35
CA ASN A 179 33.20 -13.30 0.75
C ASN A 179 33.64 -14.77 0.84
N ASP A 180 32.78 -15.67 0.34
CA ASP A 180 32.98 -17.13 0.39
C ASP A 180 33.35 -17.69 -1.01
N HIS A 181 33.17 -16.89 -2.08
CA HIS A 181 33.34 -17.28 -3.48
C HIS A 181 33.93 -16.14 -4.31
N VAL A 182 35.22 -16.24 -4.66
CA VAL A 182 35.99 -15.17 -5.32
C VAL A 182 35.52 -14.80 -6.73
N ASP A 183 34.79 -15.70 -7.40
CA ASP A 183 34.28 -15.54 -8.76
C ASP A 183 32.83 -15.02 -8.81
N LEU A 184 32.23 -14.75 -7.65
CA LEU A 184 30.82 -14.42 -7.54
C LEU A 184 30.59 -12.91 -7.62
N GLU A 185 29.87 -12.47 -8.66
CA GLU A 185 29.37 -11.09 -8.79
C GLU A 185 27.91 -10.99 -8.31
N LEU A 186 27.60 -9.92 -7.57
CA LEU A 186 26.25 -9.59 -7.12
C LEU A 186 25.61 -8.47 -7.96
N HIS A 187 24.38 -8.71 -8.38
CA HIS A 187 23.54 -7.78 -9.11
C HIS A 187 22.32 -7.39 -8.28
N VAL A 188 21.85 -6.16 -8.50
CA VAL A 188 20.57 -5.70 -7.96
C VAL A 188 19.55 -5.82 -9.08
N HIS A 189 18.47 -6.53 -8.81
CA HIS A 189 17.48 -6.95 -9.78
C HIS A 189 16.09 -6.42 -9.39
N HIS A 190 15.32 -5.94 -10.36
CA HIS A 190 13.91 -5.58 -10.16
C HIS A 190 13.06 -6.84 -10.07
N ILE A 191 12.47 -7.11 -8.91
CA ILE A 191 11.57 -8.26 -8.69
C ILE A 191 10.42 -8.18 -9.69
N ARG A 192 9.65 -7.10 -9.67
CA ARG A 192 8.75 -6.75 -10.76
C ARG A 192 9.54 -6.01 -11.84
N PRO A 193 9.58 -6.52 -13.08
CA PRO A 193 10.44 -5.97 -14.11
C PRO A 193 10.10 -4.51 -14.42
N TRP A 194 11.14 -3.71 -14.69
CA TRP A 194 10.99 -2.31 -15.08
C TRP A 194 10.04 -2.13 -16.27
N GLY A 195 10.19 -2.96 -17.30
CA GLY A 195 9.34 -2.97 -18.50
C GLY A 195 7.88 -3.32 -18.25
N MET A 196 7.56 -3.90 -17.08
CA MET A 196 6.21 -4.27 -16.65
C MET A 196 5.69 -3.37 -15.51
N GLY A 197 6.15 -2.11 -15.52
CA GLY A 197 5.68 -1.08 -14.59
C GLY A 197 6.25 -1.15 -13.17
N GLY A 198 7.29 -1.97 -12.93
CA GLY A 198 7.97 -2.04 -11.64
C GLY A 198 8.84 -0.81 -11.37
N LEU A 199 8.73 -0.25 -10.17
CA LEU A 199 9.49 0.92 -9.73
C LEU A 199 10.91 0.55 -9.25
N THR A 200 11.83 1.51 -9.35
CA THR A 200 13.18 1.38 -8.77
C THR A 200 13.16 1.79 -7.31
N HIS A 201 12.63 0.89 -6.48
CA HIS A 201 12.38 1.11 -5.06
C HIS A 201 12.97 -0.05 -4.25
N PRO A 202 13.51 0.16 -3.03
CA PRO A 202 14.13 -0.90 -2.23
C PRO A 202 13.30 -2.19 -2.14
N LEU A 203 11.99 -2.08 -1.90
CA LEU A 203 11.09 -3.24 -1.78
C LEU A 203 10.82 -4.00 -3.10
N ASN A 204 11.10 -3.37 -4.25
CA ASN A 204 11.04 -4.02 -5.56
C ASN A 204 12.44 -4.43 -6.07
N LEU A 205 13.49 -4.25 -5.27
CA LEU A 205 14.86 -4.59 -5.63
C LEU A 205 15.38 -5.73 -4.76
N ILE A 206 16.07 -6.69 -5.38
CA ILE A 206 16.64 -7.86 -4.70
C ILE A 206 18.07 -8.12 -5.17
N THR A 207 18.94 -8.54 -4.25
CA THR A 207 20.32 -8.95 -4.56
C THR A 207 20.38 -10.40 -5.06
N LEU A 208 20.92 -10.61 -6.25
CA LEU A 208 21.12 -11.93 -6.86
C LEU A 208 22.57 -12.10 -7.33
N CYS A 209 23.13 -13.31 -7.24
CA CYS A 209 24.41 -13.60 -7.89
C CYS A 209 24.23 -13.73 -9.40
N ASN A 210 25.33 -13.59 -10.17
CA ASN A 210 25.32 -13.72 -11.63
C ASN A 210 24.63 -15.00 -12.13
N THR A 211 24.86 -16.15 -11.47
CA THR A 211 24.23 -17.43 -11.82
C THR A 211 22.71 -17.38 -11.65
N CYS A 212 22.21 -16.95 -10.49
CA CYS A 212 20.77 -16.86 -10.24
C CYS A 212 20.11 -15.80 -11.14
N HIS A 213 20.76 -14.66 -11.34
CA HIS A 213 20.26 -13.57 -12.16
C HIS A 213 20.14 -13.97 -13.64
N ARG A 214 21.12 -14.70 -14.18
CA ARG A 214 21.09 -15.22 -15.57
C ARG A 214 20.15 -16.41 -15.75
N GLY A 215 19.85 -17.13 -14.68
CA GLY A 215 18.91 -18.25 -14.68
C GLY A 215 17.45 -17.82 -14.71
N LEU A 216 17.14 -16.53 -14.55
CA LEU A 216 15.78 -16.03 -14.68
C LEU A 216 15.29 -16.13 -16.14
N PRO A 217 13.99 -16.36 -16.37
CA PRO A 217 13.39 -16.32 -17.70
C PRO A 217 13.62 -14.98 -18.41
N ALA A 218 13.36 -14.92 -19.71
CA ALA A 218 13.60 -13.72 -20.52
C ALA A 218 12.96 -12.45 -19.89
N ARG A 219 13.68 -11.32 -19.91
CA ARG A 219 13.37 -10.11 -19.11
C ARG A 219 11.96 -9.53 -19.21
N ASN A 220 11.22 -9.84 -20.27
CA ASN A 220 9.84 -9.39 -20.50
C ASN A 220 8.86 -10.56 -20.75
N GLY A 221 9.27 -11.79 -20.41
CA GLY A 221 8.41 -12.96 -20.47
C GLY A 221 7.50 -13.05 -19.24
N PRO A 222 6.35 -13.73 -19.34
CA PRO A 222 5.40 -13.89 -18.24
C PRO A 222 6.03 -14.52 -16.98
N ASP A 223 7.08 -15.33 -17.18
CA ASP A 223 7.75 -16.07 -16.10
C ASP A 223 8.94 -15.32 -15.47
N HIS A 224 9.31 -14.13 -15.98
CA HIS A 224 10.43 -13.36 -15.41
C HIS A 224 10.12 -12.85 -14.00
N TYR A 225 8.83 -12.59 -13.74
CA TYR A 225 8.35 -12.15 -12.45
C TYR A 225 8.21 -13.33 -11.49
N VAL A 226 9.28 -13.60 -10.73
CA VAL A 226 9.25 -14.58 -9.64
C VAL A 226 8.65 -13.93 -8.41
N ARG A 227 7.32 -14.00 -8.25
CA ARG A 227 6.58 -13.38 -7.14
C ARG A 227 7.15 -13.72 -5.76
N ALA A 228 7.63 -14.95 -5.58
CA ALA A 228 8.24 -15.43 -4.33
C ALA A 228 9.47 -14.62 -3.88
N PHE A 229 10.10 -13.83 -4.77
CA PHE A 229 11.19 -12.94 -4.37
C PHE A 229 10.74 -11.80 -3.46
N HIS A 230 9.47 -11.38 -3.51
CA HIS A 230 8.94 -10.41 -2.55
C HIS A 230 8.95 -10.95 -1.11
N ASP A 231 8.90 -12.27 -0.92
CA ASP A 231 8.96 -12.93 0.39
C ASP A 231 10.39 -13.00 0.92
N LEU A 232 11.40 -12.89 0.04
CA LEU A 232 12.81 -12.91 0.39
C LEU A 232 13.36 -11.53 0.75
N VAL A 233 12.62 -10.46 0.46
CA VAL A 233 12.97 -9.08 0.85
C VAL A 233 12.49 -8.85 2.29
N PRO A 234 13.40 -8.61 3.25
CA PRO A 234 13.00 -8.35 4.61
C PRO A 234 12.12 -7.08 4.67
N ARG A 235 10.96 -7.20 5.32
CA ARG A 235 10.12 -6.08 5.72
C ARG A 235 10.39 -5.82 7.21
N ASN A 236 10.38 -4.56 7.63
CA ASN A 236 10.69 -4.15 9.02
C ASN A 236 9.70 -4.66 10.08
N THR A 237 8.82 -5.60 9.76
CA THR A 237 7.83 -6.17 10.67
C THR A 237 7.98 -7.68 10.74
N ALA A 238 8.13 -8.22 11.96
CA ALA A 238 8.06 -9.66 12.22
C ALA A 238 6.59 -10.12 12.30
N GLY A 239 6.32 -11.42 12.17
CA GLY A 239 4.97 -12.02 12.27
C GLY A 239 4.37 -12.46 10.92
N PRO A 240 3.20 -13.11 10.89
CA PRO A 240 2.48 -13.49 9.66
C PRO A 240 2.11 -12.28 8.78
N GLU A 241 1.83 -12.50 7.50
CA GLU A 241 1.56 -11.41 6.53
C GLU A 241 0.41 -10.49 6.94
N VAL A 242 -0.68 -11.07 7.45
CA VAL A 242 -1.86 -10.31 7.91
C VAL A 242 -1.50 -9.41 9.09
N GLU A 243 -0.82 -9.94 10.11
CA GLU A 243 -0.39 -9.18 11.29
C GLU A 243 0.58 -8.05 10.91
N ARG A 244 1.53 -8.33 10.00
CA ARG A 244 2.43 -7.30 9.46
C ARG A 244 1.68 -6.19 8.74
N GLY A 245 0.67 -6.55 7.94
CA GLY A 245 -0.17 -5.60 7.22
C GLY A 245 -0.96 -4.71 8.18
N ALA A 246 -1.60 -5.30 9.19
CA ALA A 246 -2.34 -4.58 10.22
C ALA A 246 -1.46 -3.59 11.01
N ILE A 247 -0.25 -4.02 11.40
CA ILE A 247 0.73 -3.14 12.07
C ILE A 247 1.13 -1.96 11.17
N GLN A 248 1.48 -2.24 9.91
CA GLN A 248 1.87 -1.18 8.95
C GLN A 248 0.74 -0.18 8.70
N TYR A 249 -0.49 -0.67 8.58
CA TYR A 249 -1.68 0.15 8.47
C TYR A 249 -1.85 1.04 9.70
N ARG A 250 -1.87 0.46 10.91
CA ARG A 250 -2.04 1.21 12.16
C ARG A 250 -0.97 2.30 12.31
N ASP A 251 0.29 1.97 12.06
CA ASP A 251 1.40 2.91 12.17
C ASP A 251 1.25 4.07 11.16
N ALA A 252 0.78 3.80 9.94
CA ALA A 252 0.52 4.84 8.94
C ALA A 252 -0.65 5.76 9.32
N VAL A 253 -1.71 5.20 9.94
CA VAL A 253 -2.85 5.98 10.43
C VAL A 253 -2.47 6.83 11.64
N LEU A 254 -1.66 6.31 12.56
CA LEU A 254 -1.14 7.08 13.70
C LEU A 254 -0.31 8.28 13.24
N ARG A 255 0.62 8.06 12.30
CA ARG A 255 1.40 9.16 11.70
C ARG A 255 0.49 10.19 11.02
N TYR A 256 -0.53 9.74 10.30
CA TYR A 256 -1.49 10.63 9.67
C TYR A 256 -2.17 11.54 10.69
N ARG A 257 -2.68 10.97 11.79
CA ARG A 257 -3.33 11.74 12.86
C ARG A 257 -2.38 12.75 13.49
N GLU A 258 -1.13 12.36 13.74
CA GLU A 258 -0.11 13.30 14.22
C GLU A 258 0.09 14.48 13.24
N CYS A 259 0.17 14.19 11.94
CA CYS A 259 0.28 15.23 10.92
C CYS A 259 -0.94 16.16 10.90
N VAL A 260 -2.16 15.63 11.03
CA VAL A 260 -3.39 16.43 11.09
C VAL A 260 -3.39 17.32 12.33
N VAL A 261 -3.09 16.79 13.51
CA VAL A 261 -3.05 17.56 14.76
C VAL A 261 -2.04 18.71 14.67
N ARG A 262 -0.86 18.47 14.10
CA ARG A 262 0.14 19.53 13.88
C ARG A 262 -0.40 20.63 12.98
N ARG A 263 -1.02 20.27 11.85
CA ARG A 263 -1.61 21.24 10.90
C ARG A 263 -2.79 22.03 11.48
N LEU A 264 -3.56 21.45 12.39
CA LEU A 264 -4.68 22.14 13.06
C LEU A 264 -4.21 23.09 14.17
N ALA A 265 -2.99 22.92 14.67
CA ALA A 265 -2.40 23.77 15.69
C ALA A 265 -1.63 24.98 15.12
N GLU A 266 -1.40 25.00 13.80
CA GLU A 266 -0.81 26.10 13.03
C GLU A 266 -1.87 27.12 12.59
#